data_AF-A0A521BA79-F1
#
_entry.id   AF-A0A521BA79-F1
#
_cell.length_a   1.000
_cell.length_b   1.000
_cell.length_c   1.000
_cell.angle_alpha   90.00
_cell.angle_beta   90.00
_cell.angle_gamma   90.00
#
_symmetry.space_group_name_H-M   'P 1'
#
loop_
_entity.id
_entity.type
_entity.pdbx_description
1 polymer ?
#
loop_
_entity_poly.entity_id
_entity_poly.type
_entity_poly.pdbx_seq_one_letter_code
_entity_poly.pdbx_strand_id
1 'polypeptide(L)'
;MDTQESSHQFSKLDQIIGAYADITADMILNKNLDKHLKEIEEDLLFLNHCIEKRGKEGGSTMMLSQIAQELGNLRNLLHLKLQVNSSDC
;
A
#
# COMPACT_ATOMS: atom_id res chain seq x y z
N MET A 1 25.20 14.18 6.27
CA MET A 1 25.28 12.81 5.71
C MET A 1 23.83 12.37 5.53
N ASP A 2 23.15 12.80 4.45
CA ASP A 2 21.68 12.76 4.40
C ASP A 2 21.13 12.28 3.04
N THR A 3 22.02 11.82 2.15
CA THR A 3 21.68 11.55 0.74
C THR A 3 21.18 10.12 0.50
N GLN A 4 21.37 9.21 1.47
CA GLN A 4 21.10 7.78 1.28
C GLN A 4 19.66 7.39 1.64
N GLU A 5 19.07 8.05 2.65
CA GLU A 5 17.72 7.74 3.17
C GLU A 5 16.61 8.13 2.18
N SER A 6 16.78 9.27 1.49
CA SER A 6 15.84 9.76 0.48
C SER A 6 15.79 8.84 -0.75
N SER A 7 16.93 8.32 -1.21
CA SER A 7 16.98 7.39 -2.35
C SER A 7 16.20 6.08 -2.13
N HIS A 8 16.22 5.55 -0.90
CA HIS A 8 15.49 4.33 -0.54
C HIS A 8 13.99 4.54 -0.45
N GLN A 9 13.54 5.71 0.02
CA GLN A 9 12.12 6.04 0.13
C GLN A 9 11.44 6.16 -1.24
N PHE A 10 12.12 6.77 -2.22
CA PHE A 10 11.60 6.82 -3.60
C PHE A 10 11.51 5.42 -4.23
N SER A 11 12.50 4.56 -3.99
CA SER A 11 12.47 3.17 -4.48
C SER A 11 11.32 2.35 -3.93
N LYS A 12 10.87 2.58 -2.68
CA LYS A 12 9.75 1.87 -2.08
C LYS A 12 8.40 2.34 -2.67
N LEU A 13 8.26 3.63 -2.98
CA LEU A 13 7.07 4.17 -3.63
C LEU A 13 6.87 3.61 -5.05
N ASP A 14 7.94 3.49 -5.83
CA ASP A 14 7.86 2.89 -7.16
C ASP A 14 7.46 1.41 -7.09
N GLN A 15 7.92 0.68 -6.06
CA GLN A 15 7.50 -0.69 -5.80
C GLN A 15 6.02 -0.79 -5.43
N ILE A 16 5.51 0.11 -4.58
CA ILE A 16 4.08 0.18 -4.21
C ILE A 16 3.21 0.39 -5.46
N ILE A 17 3.61 1.31 -6.34
CA ILE A 17 2.89 1.60 -7.58
C ILE A 17 2.92 0.38 -8.50
N GLY A 18 4.07 -0.28 -8.63
CA GLY A 18 4.21 -1.49 -9.45
C GLY A 18 3.36 -2.66 -8.95
N ALA A 19 3.32 -2.88 -7.64
CA ALA A 19 2.59 -3.98 -7.01
C ALA A 19 1.06 -3.87 -7.22
N TYR A 20 0.54 -2.67 -7.47
CA TYR A 20 -0.89 -2.44 -7.68
C TYR A 20 -1.47 -3.26 -8.85
N ALA A 21 -0.71 -3.42 -9.93
CA ALA A 21 -1.14 -4.20 -11.09
C ALA A 21 -1.22 -5.71 -10.75
N ASP A 22 -0.23 -6.22 -10.01
CA ASP A 22 -0.16 -7.61 -9.61
C ASP A 22 -1.27 -7.98 -8.62
N ILE A 23 -1.55 -7.11 -7.63
CA ILE A 23 -2.64 -7.29 -6.68
C ILE A 23 -3.99 -7.35 -7.41
N THR A 24 -4.19 -6.48 -8.40
CA THR A 24 -5.45 -6.44 -9.17
C THR A 24 -5.64 -7.72 -9.99
N ALA A 25 -4.57 -8.20 -10.64
CA ALA A 25 -4.60 -9.45 -11.40
C ALA A 25 -4.90 -10.66 -10.49
N ASP A 26 -4.23 -10.75 -9.34
CA ASP A 26 -4.44 -11.82 -8.38
C ASP A 26 -5.82 -11.77 -7.71
N MET A 27 -6.40 -10.57 -7.53
CA MET A 27 -7.78 -10.38 -7.08
C MET A 27 -8.79 -10.90 -8.09
N ILE A 28 -8.56 -10.72 -9.39
CA ILE A 28 -9.40 -11.31 -10.45
C ILE A 28 -9.29 -12.84 -10.42
N LEU A 29 -8.10 -13.36 -10.19
CA LEU A 29 -7.81 -14.80 -10.19
C LEU A 29 -8.10 -15.50 -8.85
N ASN A 30 -8.52 -14.77 -7.81
CA ASN A 30 -8.69 -15.25 -6.44
C ASN A 30 -7.44 -15.97 -5.89
N LYS A 31 -6.24 -15.44 -6.16
CA LYS A 31 -4.96 -16.02 -5.71
C LYS A 31 -4.25 -15.08 -4.73
N ASN A 32 -3.49 -15.67 -3.81
CA ASN A 32 -2.56 -14.96 -2.91
C ASN A 32 -3.17 -13.76 -2.14
N LEU A 33 -4.49 -13.71 -1.96
CA LEU A 33 -5.19 -12.53 -1.44
C LEU A 33 -4.74 -12.19 -0.01
N ASP A 34 -4.51 -13.20 0.83
CA ASP A 34 -3.96 -13.00 2.19
C ASP A 34 -2.54 -12.44 2.19
N LYS A 35 -1.73 -12.78 1.18
CA LYS A 35 -0.37 -12.26 1.03
C LYS A 35 -0.43 -10.79 0.63
N HIS A 36 -1.21 -10.47 -0.40
CA HIS A 36 -1.41 -9.09 -0.87
C HIS A 36 -2.00 -8.20 0.23
N LEU A 37 -2.91 -8.73 1.05
CA LEU A 37 -3.47 -8.00 2.18
C LEU A 37 -2.39 -7.60 3.19
N LYS A 38 -1.49 -8.53 3.55
CA LYS A 38 -0.37 -8.22 4.45
C LYS A 38 0.60 -7.20 3.86
N GLU A 39 0.93 -7.32 2.58
CA GLU A 39 1.81 -6.37 1.88
C GLU A 39 1.22 -4.95 1.89
N ILE A 40 -0.09 -4.81 1.64
CA ILE A 40 -0.78 -3.51 1.72
C ILE A 40 -0.78 -2.95 3.15
N GLU A 41 -0.94 -3.77 4.18
CA GLU A 41 -0.88 -3.31 5.57
C GLU A 41 0.52 -2.77 5.94
N GLU A 42 1.58 -3.44 5.50
CA GLU A 42 2.97 -2.98 5.68
C GLU A 42 3.23 -1.68 4.92
N ASP A 43 2.75 -1.55 3.69
CA ASP A 43 2.91 -0.35 2.87
C ASP A 43 2.13 0.85 3.45
N LEU A 44 0.94 0.62 4.01
CA LEU A 44 0.17 1.66 4.72
C LEU A 44 0.90 2.16 5.98
N LEU A 45 1.52 1.25 6.75
CA LEU A 45 2.34 1.63 7.91
C LEU A 45 3.55 2.48 7.48
N PHE A 46 4.23 2.09 6.41
CA PHE A 46 5.34 2.84 5.84
C PHE A 46 4.91 4.24 5.37
N LEU A 47 3.81 4.34 4.62
CA LEU A 47 3.29 5.63 4.14
C LEU A 47 2.87 6.55 5.28
N ASN A 48 2.23 6.04 6.32
CA ASN A 48 1.91 6.82 7.51
C ASN A 48 3.16 7.39 8.17
N HIS A 49 4.21 6.58 8.31
CA HIS A 49 5.49 7.05 8.83
C HIS A 49 6.10 8.17 7.95
N CYS A 50 6.07 8.02 6.62
CA CYS A 50 6.54 9.04 5.69
C CYS A 50 5.71 10.33 5.75
N ILE A 51 4.38 10.23 5.86
CA ILE A 51 3.47 11.38 6.01
C ILE A 51 3.79 12.13 7.30
N GLU A 52 3.95 11.43 8.42
CA GLU A 52 4.28 12.05 9.71
C GLU A 52 5.65 12.74 9.68
N LYS A 53 6.68 12.07 9.15
CA LYS A 53 8.03 12.63 9.03
C LYS A 53 8.01 13.90 8.18
N ARG A 54 7.41 13.82 6.99
CA ARG A 54 7.36 14.93 6.04
C ARG A 54 6.47 16.09 6.53
N GLY A 55 5.38 15.79 7.24
CA GLY A 55 4.53 16.80 7.88
C GLY A 55 5.27 17.56 8.98
N LYS A 56 6.09 16.89 9.80
CA LYS A 56 6.95 17.54 10.81
C LYS A 56 8.03 18.43 10.19
N GLU A 57 8.51 18.06 9.00
CA GLU A 57 9.48 18.83 8.22
C GLU A 57 8.85 20.00 7.43
N GLY A 58 7.52 20.19 7.51
CA GLY A 58 6.80 21.22 6.76
C GLY A 58 6.66 20.94 5.26
N GLY A 59 6.94 19.71 4.82
CA GLY A 59 6.81 19.29 3.43
C GLY A 59 5.38 18.89 3.06
N SER A 60 5.06 18.96 1.76
CA SER A 60 3.75 18.51 1.25
C SER A 60 3.59 16.99 1.38
N THR A 61 2.49 16.56 2.00
CA THR A 61 2.11 15.15 2.18
C THR A 61 1.03 14.70 1.20
N MET A 62 0.48 15.60 0.38
CA MET A 62 -0.73 15.36 -0.44
C MET A 62 -0.63 14.08 -1.27
N MET A 63 0.49 13.89 -1.99
CA MET A 63 0.69 12.71 -2.83
C MET A 63 0.79 11.42 -2.01
N LEU A 64 1.48 11.45 -0.86
CA LEU A 64 1.61 10.29 0.03
C LEU A 64 0.26 9.91 0.64
N SER A 65 -0.53 10.92 1.03
CA SER A 65 -1.88 10.73 1.56
C SER A 65 -2.84 10.16 0.51
N GLN A 66 -2.73 10.59 -0.76
CA GLN A 66 -3.51 10.01 -1.86
C GLN A 66 -3.14 8.54 -2.10
N ILE A 67 -1.85 8.19 -2.13
CA ILE A 67 -1.41 6.80 -2.29
C ILE A 67 -1.92 5.93 -1.12
N ALA A 68 -1.80 6.42 0.12
CA ALA A 68 -2.30 5.70 1.29
C ALA A 68 -3.81 5.50 1.24
N GLN A 69 -4.57 6.48 0.74
CA GLN A 69 -6.01 6.36 0.57
C GLN A 69 -6.38 5.28 -0.46
N GLU A 70 -5.71 5.24 -1.61
CA GLU A 70 -5.95 4.22 -2.64
C GLU A 70 -5.59 2.81 -2.15
N LEU A 71 -4.48 2.66 -1.43
CA LEU A 71 -4.13 1.38 -0.79
C LEU A 71 -5.16 0.96 0.27
N GLY A 72 -5.69 1.91 1.04
CA GLY A 72 -6.77 1.65 1.99
C GLY A 72 -8.04 1.15 1.31
N ASN A 73 -8.40 1.72 0.15
CA ASN A 73 -9.51 1.23 -0.67
C ASN A 73 -9.26 -0.21 -1.15
N LEU A 74 -8.05 -0.49 -1.65
CA LEU A 74 -7.67 -1.81 -2.14
C LEU A 74 -7.70 -2.87 -1.03
N ARG A 75 -7.19 -2.53 0.16
CA ARG A 75 -7.28 -3.38 1.36
C ARG A 75 -8.73 -3.76 1.67
N ASN A 76 -9.63 -2.78 1.65
CA ASN A 76 -11.05 -3.02 1.93
C ASN A 76 -11.69 -3.93 0.87
N LEU A 77 -11.34 -3.76 -0.41
CA LEU A 77 -11.79 -4.64 -1.49
C LEU A 77 -11.30 -6.09 -1.30
N LEU A 78 -10.04 -6.27 -0.91
CA LEU A 78 -9.48 -7.59 -0.61
C LEU A 78 -10.17 -8.26 0.57
N HIS A 79 -10.46 -7.52 1.65
CA HIS A 79 -11.23 -8.05 2.78
C HIS A 79 -12.63 -8.50 2.35
N LEU A 80 -13.33 -7.73 1.54
CA LEU A 80 -14.66 -8.10 1.02
C LEU A 80 -14.57 -9.39 0.19
N LYS A 81 -13.58 -9.49 -0.70
CA LYS A 81 -13.33 -10.70 -1.50
C LYS A 81 -13.04 -11.93 -0.65
N LEU A 82 -12.21 -11.79 0.37
CA LEU A 82 -11.87 -12.88 1.30
C LEU A 82 -13.09 -13.34 2.10
N GLN A 83 -13.94 -12.42 2.56
CA GLN A 83 -15.20 -12.74 3.25
C GLN A 83 -16.20 -13.47 2.35
N VAL A 84 -16.35 -13.04 1.10
CA VAL A 84 -17.20 -13.73 0.12
C VAL A 84 -16.70 -15.16 -0.11
N ASN A 85 -15.40 -15.33 -0.36
CA ASN A 85 -14.81 -16.66 -0.59
C ASN A 85 -14.91 -17.60 0.63
N SER A 86 -15.03 -17.07 1.85
CA SER A 86 -15.22 -17.87 3.07
C SER A 86 -16.69 -18.15 3.41
N SER A 87 -17.63 -17.51 2.70
CA SER A 87 -19.08 -17.74 2.85
C SER A 87 -19.63 -18.80 1.89
N ASP A 88 -18.83 -19.27 0.93
CA ASP A 88 -19.16 -20.31 -0.06
C ASP A 88 -18.78 -21.75 0.42
N CYS A 89 -18.65 -21.98 1.73
CA CYS A 89 -18.39 -23.30 2.35
C CYS A 89 -19.53 -23.74 3.27
#